data_AF-A0AAE4ZJ32-F1
#
_entry.id   AF-A0AAE4ZJ32-F1
#
_cell.length_a   1.000
_cell.length_b   1.000
_cell.length_c   1.000
_cell.angle_alpha   90.00
_cell.angle_beta   90.00
_cell.angle_gamma   90.00
#
_symmetry.space_group_name_H-M   'P 1'
#
loop_
_entity.id
_entity.type
_entity.pdbx_description
1 polymer ?
#
loop_
_entity_poly.entity_id
_entity_poly.type
_entity_poly.pdbx_seq_one_letter_code
_entity_poly.pdbx_strand_id
1 'polypeptide(L)'
;MNAASGSAAAHHEHPSRPFRAGFIAGHGSTLWLLDVSRPILVRRARDGACSTHAVPGHLRTSGIVGWTPVRLHPDAAGCWVAGVDGTAHCSHDGTVRALDPEPVRASALYAGVLATVARADASTLALRGVSGETVTVALPAEADSVCAADEGFVVLMRTDAQGRAAAWGDSGLCCARIGFDGRMTLGDPWPRAYRRVDRPHLVDVGQPMVVARGGASAVLGESLLPALTVPFGSVFESWPTRNGPWSVATSEGLARQCRDDAFRVVADGTTRWFSYFRLDRDLTGPEFWAAAPGFPRSVAVLDDPGQLWISTFEGLFVSMPGALGRPGRVEVVEAEPLRVPELPVTPPPDVGDPEVYAYRECDRLIAENSDQGLLDARPVGRFPFTEIVVLFSLPELPAAVCARRIRLFDRDGRPALWRGAPTLMEHISLSILESGGAERVRRIEPGIDGWVWV
;
A
#
# COMPACT_ATOMS: atom_id res chain seq x y z
N MET A 1 -48.55 43.15 -8.92
CA MET A 1 -47.68 42.53 -9.93
C MET A 1 -46.29 43.11 -9.79
N ASN A 2 -45.36 42.33 -9.26
CA ASN A 2 -43.93 42.38 -9.55
C ASN A 2 -43.30 41.19 -8.83
N ALA A 3 -43.14 40.10 -9.58
CA ALA A 3 -42.41 38.93 -9.14
C ALA A 3 -40.92 39.22 -9.28
N ALA A 4 -40.20 39.26 -8.16
CA ALA A 4 -38.75 39.20 -8.15
C ALA A 4 -38.33 37.74 -8.37
N SER A 5 -37.82 37.47 -9.57
CA SER A 5 -37.13 36.24 -9.92
C SER A 5 -35.76 36.21 -9.22
N GLY A 6 -35.72 35.66 -8.00
CA GLY A 6 -34.48 35.23 -7.38
C GLY A 6 -34.03 33.92 -8.02
N SER A 7 -33.13 33.98 -9.00
CA SER A 7 -32.35 32.82 -9.43
C SER A 7 -31.48 32.42 -8.25
N ALA A 8 -31.91 31.40 -7.51
CA ALA A 8 -31.04 30.65 -6.61
C ALA A 8 -30.01 29.96 -7.50
N ALA A 9 -28.83 30.57 -7.63
CA ALA A 9 -27.66 29.87 -8.14
C ALA A 9 -27.41 28.70 -7.18
N ALA A 10 -27.85 27.52 -7.58
CA ALA A 10 -27.43 26.28 -6.95
C ALA A 10 -25.91 26.24 -7.10
N HIS A 11 -25.19 26.43 -6.01
CA HIS A 11 -23.80 26.05 -5.92
C HIS A 11 -23.76 24.54 -6.21
N HIS A 12 -23.52 24.18 -7.47
CA HIS A 12 -23.08 22.84 -7.81
C HIS A 12 -21.69 22.69 -7.20
N GLU A 13 -21.62 22.29 -5.94
CA GLU A 13 -20.41 21.72 -5.38
C GLU A 13 -20.00 20.59 -6.32
N HIS A 14 -18.88 20.79 -7.01
CA HIS A 14 -18.29 19.74 -7.82
C HIS A 14 -18.03 18.54 -6.89
N PRO A 15 -18.47 17.32 -7.26
CA PRO A 15 -18.27 16.15 -6.42
C PRO A 15 -16.80 16.03 -6.03
N SER A 16 -16.54 15.78 -4.76
CA SER A 16 -15.20 15.79 -4.20
C SER A 16 -15.07 14.71 -3.12
N ARG A 17 -13.83 14.40 -2.77
CA ARG A 17 -13.54 13.41 -1.73
C ARG A 17 -12.28 13.78 -0.94
N PRO A 18 -12.19 13.39 0.34
CA PRO A 18 -11.02 13.70 1.15
C PRO A 18 -9.77 13.01 0.62
N PHE A 19 -8.61 13.62 0.85
CA PHE A 19 -7.32 12.95 0.66
C PHE A 19 -7.22 11.73 1.57
N ARG A 20 -6.57 10.67 1.09
CA ARG A 20 -6.18 9.54 1.95
C ARG A 20 -4.76 9.14 1.67
N ALA A 21 -3.94 9.13 2.72
CA ALA A 21 -2.55 8.70 2.61
C ALA A 21 -2.47 7.24 2.18
N GLY A 22 -1.73 6.97 1.10
CA GLY A 22 -1.35 5.64 0.67
C GLY A 22 0.11 5.37 1.04
N PHE A 23 1.01 5.78 0.16
CA PHE A 23 2.45 5.67 0.37
C PHE A 23 2.96 6.89 1.11
N ILE A 24 3.78 6.69 2.11
CA ILE A 24 4.36 7.75 2.91
C ILE A 24 5.87 7.57 3.01
N ALA A 25 6.61 8.66 3.10
CA ALA A 25 8.03 8.63 3.40
C ALA A 25 8.46 9.91 4.11
N GLY A 26 9.49 9.80 4.96
CA GLY A 26 9.98 10.90 5.77
C GLY A 26 11.46 11.19 5.53
N HIS A 27 11.84 12.47 5.52
CA HIS A 27 13.23 12.90 5.55
C HIS A 27 13.38 14.13 6.45
N GLY A 28 14.23 14.02 7.48
CA GLY A 28 14.34 15.04 8.51
C GLY A 28 13.00 15.30 9.19
N SER A 29 12.46 16.52 8.99
CA SER A 29 11.16 16.96 9.53
C SER A 29 10.05 17.07 8.49
N THR A 30 10.31 16.64 7.25
CA THR A 30 9.33 16.69 6.16
C THR A 30 8.73 15.30 5.94
N LEU A 31 7.40 15.24 5.92
CA LEU A 31 6.64 14.05 5.54
C LEU A 31 6.07 14.23 4.14
N TRP A 32 6.22 13.20 3.31
CA TRP A 32 5.63 13.12 1.98
C TRP A 32 4.57 12.03 1.98
N LEU A 33 3.39 12.34 1.46
CA LEU A 33 2.26 11.42 1.40
C LEU A 33 1.67 11.41 0.00
N LEU A 34 1.62 10.25 -0.64
CA LEU A 34 0.96 10.06 -1.92
C LEU A 34 -0.46 9.57 -1.66
N ASP A 35 -1.43 10.18 -2.33
CA ASP A 35 -2.81 9.72 -2.24
C ASP A 35 -2.94 8.24 -2.66
N VAL A 36 -3.82 7.50 -1.98
CA VAL A 36 -4.03 6.05 -2.21
C VAL A 36 -4.34 5.70 -3.66
N SER A 37 -4.97 6.61 -4.40
CA SER A 37 -5.53 6.30 -5.71
C SER A 37 -5.29 7.38 -6.75
N ARG A 38 -4.92 8.60 -6.34
CA ARG A 38 -4.52 9.67 -7.26
C ARG A 38 -3.02 9.92 -7.26
N PRO A 39 -2.46 10.41 -8.38
CA PRO A 39 -1.07 10.87 -8.43
C PRO A 39 -0.97 12.28 -7.82
N ILE A 40 -1.42 12.43 -6.57
CA ILE A 40 -1.40 13.67 -5.82
C ILE A 40 -0.49 13.47 -4.61
N LEU A 41 0.62 14.19 -4.60
CA LEU A 41 1.63 14.16 -3.56
C LEU A 41 1.44 15.34 -2.61
N VAL A 42 1.32 15.06 -1.32
CA VAL A 42 1.24 16.05 -0.26
C VAL A 42 2.58 16.12 0.45
N ARG A 43 3.14 17.32 0.55
CA ARG A 43 4.27 17.62 1.44
C ARG A 43 3.72 18.25 2.71
N ARG A 44 4.02 17.66 3.85
CA ARG A 44 3.77 18.23 5.18
C ARG A 44 5.09 18.66 5.81
N ALA A 45 5.22 19.95 6.10
CA ALA A 45 6.38 20.53 6.77
C ALA A 45 6.33 20.33 8.30
N ARG A 46 7.40 20.73 8.98
CA ARG A 46 7.57 20.60 10.44
C ARG A 46 6.44 21.26 11.24
N ASP A 47 6.03 22.44 10.82
CA ASP A 47 4.96 23.25 11.43
C ASP A 47 3.55 22.71 11.12
N GLY A 48 3.44 21.63 10.34
CA GLY A 48 2.19 21.04 9.90
C GLY A 48 1.60 21.67 8.64
N ALA A 49 2.24 22.70 8.07
CA ALA A 49 1.80 23.26 6.80
C ALA A 49 1.85 22.20 5.69
N CYS A 50 0.77 22.12 4.92
CA CYS A 50 0.63 21.17 3.82
C CYS A 50 0.63 21.89 2.47
N SER A 51 1.30 21.29 1.49
CA SER A 51 1.24 21.69 0.08
C SER A 51 0.97 20.48 -0.79
N THR A 52 0.19 20.66 -1.86
CA THR A 52 -0.28 19.58 -2.72
C THR A 52 0.26 19.74 -4.13
N HIS A 53 0.80 18.66 -4.69
CA HIS A 53 1.49 18.65 -5.98
C HIS A 53 0.96 17.51 -6.84
N ALA A 54 0.59 17.79 -8.08
CA ALA A 54 0.26 16.76 -9.05
C ALA A 54 1.55 16.14 -9.58
N VAL A 55 1.67 14.82 -9.46
CA VAL A 55 2.78 14.06 -10.05
C VAL A 55 2.31 13.34 -11.32
N PRO A 56 3.22 13.00 -12.26
CA PRO A 56 2.85 12.17 -13.41
C PRO A 56 2.25 10.84 -12.97
N GLY A 57 1.26 10.37 -13.72
CA GLY A 57 0.67 9.05 -13.53
C GLY A 57 -0.84 9.01 -13.69
N HIS A 58 -1.38 7.80 -13.54
CA HIS A 58 -2.79 7.52 -13.70
C HIS A 58 -3.48 7.30 -12.36
N LEU A 59 -4.83 7.25 -12.39
CA LEU A 59 -5.61 6.76 -11.26
C LEU A 59 -5.26 5.30 -10.97
N ARG A 60 -4.94 5.01 -9.71
CA ARG A 60 -4.55 3.68 -9.23
C ARG A 60 -5.77 2.97 -8.70
N THR A 61 -6.12 1.85 -9.33
CA THR A 61 -7.37 1.11 -9.09
C THR A 61 -7.23 -0.06 -8.13
N SER A 62 -6.01 -0.41 -7.73
CA SER A 62 -5.78 -1.64 -6.99
C SER A 62 -5.76 -1.37 -5.48
N GLY A 63 -6.81 -1.83 -4.82
CA GLY A 63 -6.85 -2.11 -3.39
C GLY A 63 -6.27 -3.47 -3.03
N ILE A 64 -5.47 -4.09 -3.92
CA ILE A 64 -4.87 -5.40 -3.66
C ILE A 64 -3.87 -5.24 -2.51
N VAL A 65 -4.18 -5.91 -1.40
CA VAL A 65 -3.36 -5.92 -0.19
C VAL A 65 -1.96 -6.46 -0.52
N GLY A 66 -0.94 -5.67 -0.18
CA GLY A 66 0.47 -6.05 -0.35
C GLY A 66 1.05 -5.83 -1.75
N TRP A 67 0.35 -5.11 -2.62
CA TRP A 67 0.94 -4.60 -3.85
C TRP A 67 1.44 -3.17 -3.66
N THR A 68 2.71 -2.91 -4.01
CA THR A 68 3.35 -1.59 -3.94
C THR A 68 3.46 -0.99 -5.35
N PRO A 69 2.41 -0.33 -5.88
CA PRO A 69 2.46 0.32 -7.19
C PRO A 69 3.49 1.44 -7.28
N VAL A 70 3.79 2.10 -6.16
CA VAL A 70 4.67 3.26 -6.09
C VAL A 70 5.46 3.25 -4.79
N ARG A 71 6.72 3.67 -4.88
CA ARG A 71 7.62 3.93 -3.75
C ARG A 71 7.97 5.40 -3.71
N LEU A 72 7.98 5.95 -2.50
CA LEU A 72 8.45 7.31 -2.23
C LEU A 72 9.85 7.24 -1.63
N HIS A 73 10.78 8.01 -2.18
CA HIS A 73 12.14 8.10 -1.65
C HIS A 73 12.50 9.56 -1.41
N PRO A 74 12.47 10.03 -0.15
CA PRO A 74 12.75 11.42 0.17
C PRO A 74 14.22 11.64 0.50
N ASP A 75 14.73 12.82 0.17
CA ASP A 75 16.07 13.28 0.52
C ASP A 75 16.05 14.79 0.84
N ALA A 76 17.23 15.41 0.88
CA ALA A 76 17.38 16.84 1.14
C ALA A 76 16.92 17.73 -0.03
N ALA A 77 16.78 17.19 -1.25
CA ALA A 77 16.33 17.93 -2.43
C ALA A 77 14.82 17.84 -2.62
N GLY A 78 14.17 16.79 -2.11
CA GLY A 78 12.73 16.64 -2.15
C GLY A 78 12.26 15.21 -1.97
N CYS A 79 11.35 14.77 -2.84
CA CYS A 79 10.85 13.40 -2.86
C CYS A 79 10.81 12.86 -4.29
N TRP A 80 11.46 11.71 -4.45
CA TRP A 80 11.35 10.87 -5.62
C TRP A 80 10.09 10.01 -5.53
N VAL A 81 9.43 9.85 -6.67
CA VAL A 81 8.26 8.98 -6.86
C VAL A 81 8.65 7.98 -7.95
N ALA A 82 8.69 6.70 -7.61
CA ALA A 82 9.08 5.64 -8.55
C ALA A 82 8.09 4.48 -8.51
N GLY A 83 7.57 4.06 -9.65
CA GLY A 83 6.61 2.95 -9.69
C GLY A 83 5.99 2.70 -11.06
N VAL A 84 4.75 2.25 -11.08
CA VAL A 84 4.00 1.89 -12.30
C VAL A 84 3.84 3.05 -13.29
N ASP A 85 3.95 4.29 -12.82
CA ASP A 85 3.82 5.51 -13.61
C ASP A 85 5.18 6.09 -14.04
N GLY A 86 6.27 5.35 -13.80
CA GLY A 86 7.64 5.80 -14.06
C GLY A 86 8.29 6.47 -12.85
N THR A 87 9.23 7.38 -13.13
CA THR A 87 10.03 8.13 -12.18
C THR A 87 9.80 9.63 -12.31
N ALA A 88 9.49 10.27 -11.19
CA ALA A 88 9.39 11.72 -11.06
C ALA A 88 10.08 12.20 -9.77
N HIS A 89 10.44 13.47 -9.74
CA HIS A 89 10.97 14.14 -8.55
C HIS A 89 10.16 15.40 -8.26
N CYS A 90 9.76 15.59 -7.00
CA CYS A 90 9.12 16.80 -6.50
C CYS A 90 10.04 17.48 -5.51
N SER A 91 10.51 18.69 -5.82
CA SER A 91 11.35 19.49 -4.91
C SER A 91 10.53 20.14 -3.80
N HIS A 92 11.22 20.62 -2.76
CA HIS A 92 10.56 21.24 -1.61
C HIS A 92 9.76 22.51 -1.93
N ASP A 93 10.09 23.22 -3.00
CA ASP A 93 9.34 24.37 -3.52
C ASP A 93 8.07 23.98 -4.31
N GLY A 94 7.86 22.69 -4.55
CA GLY A 94 6.72 22.16 -5.30
C GLY A 94 6.96 21.94 -6.78
N THR A 95 8.16 22.19 -7.30
CA THR A 95 8.46 21.91 -8.70
C THR A 95 8.49 20.41 -8.94
N VAL A 96 7.64 19.92 -9.84
CA VAL A 96 7.57 18.50 -10.22
C VAL A 96 8.24 18.29 -11.58
N ARG A 97 9.20 17.37 -11.63
CA ARG A 97 9.90 16.97 -12.85
C ARG A 97 9.65 15.49 -13.13
N ALA A 98 9.02 15.19 -14.27
CA ALA A 98 9.02 13.85 -14.84
C ALA A 98 10.40 13.54 -15.40
N LEU A 99 10.97 12.38 -15.05
CA LEU A 99 12.33 12.01 -15.43
C LEU A 99 12.34 10.83 -16.41
N ASP A 100 11.50 9.84 -16.16
CA ASP A 100 11.41 8.64 -16.98
C ASP A 100 9.98 8.09 -16.92
N PRO A 101 9.27 7.91 -18.04
CA PRO A 101 7.92 7.33 -18.02
C PRO A 101 7.92 5.80 -17.85
N GLU A 102 9.07 5.11 -17.95
CA GLU A 102 9.12 3.66 -17.94
C GLU A 102 8.76 3.09 -16.55
N PRO A 103 7.75 2.18 -16.46
CA PRO A 103 7.34 1.61 -15.19
C PRO A 103 8.49 0.95 -14.43
N VAL A 104 8.62 1.27 -13.15
CA VAL A 104 9.71 0.81 -12.29
C VAL A 104 9.31 -0.49 -11.58
N ARG A 105 10.17 -1.50 -11.66
CA ARG A 105 10.06 -2.78 -10.92
C ARG A 105 10.64 -2.67 -9.51
N ALA A 106 11.84 -2.12 -9.38
CA ALA A 106 12.55 -1.98 -8.11
C ALA A 106 13.27 -0.64 -8.07
N SER A 107 13.35 -0.04 -6.88
CA SER A 107 14.07 1.21 -6.68
C SER A 107 14.60 1.37 -5.25
N ALA A 108 15.70 2.12 -5.12
CA ALA A 108 16.28 2.56 -3.87
C ALA A 108 16.99 3.92 -4.08
N LEU A 109 17.01 4.75 -3.04
CA LEU A 109 17.68 6.06 -3.04
C LEU A 109 18.85 6.06 -2.06
N TYR A 110 20.00 6.52 -2.53
CA TYR A 110 21.16 6.75 -1.67
C TYR A 110 21.94 7.97 -2.14
N ALA A 111 22.30 8.86 -1.20
CA ALA A 111 23.07 10.09 -1.45
C ALA A 111 22.56 10.94 -2.64
N GLY A 112 21.25 11.05 -2.83
CA GLY A 112 20.64 11.84 -3.92
C GLY A 112 20.65 11.16 -5.30
N VAL A 113 21.10 9.90 -5.37
CA VAL A 113 21.04 9.05 -6.57
C VAL A 113 19.95 8.02 -6.38
N LEU A 114 18.96 8.02 -7.28
CA LEU A 114 17.93 7.01 -7.34
C LEU A 114 18.38 5.89 -8.28
N ALA A 115 18.52 4.68 -7.75
CA ALA A 115 18.67 3.47 -8.53
C ALA A 115 17.29 2.91 -8.90
N THR A 116 17.07 2.63 -10.18
CA THR A 116 15.81 2.10 -10.71
C THR A 116 16.04 0.95 -11.68
N VAL A 117 15.22 -0.09 -11.57
CA VAL A 117 15.13 -1.18 -12.54
C VAL A 117 13.79 -1.06 -13.25
N ALA A 118 13.80 -1.04 -14.58
CA ALA A 118 12.58 -0.97 -15.39
C ALA A 118 11.81 -2.29 -15.35
N ARG A 119 10.51 -2.23 -15.57
CA ARG A 119 9.65 -3.43 -15.62
C ARG A 119 9.78 -4.16 -16.96
N ALA A 120 9.94 -3.42 -18.07
CA ALA A 120 10.15 -4.01 -19.38
C ALA A 120 11.57 -4.57 -19.57
N ASP A 121 12.55 -4.02 -18.87
CA ASP A 121 13.94 -4.49 -18.84
C ASP A 121 14.43 -4.62 -17.40
N ALA A 122 14.30 -5.83 -16.85
CA ALA A 122 14.77 -6.14 -15.50
C ALA A 122 16.28 -6.45 -15.47
N SER A 123 16.97 -6.48 -16.61
CA SER A 123 18.41 -6.79 -16.71
C SER A 123 19.29 -5.55 -16.72
N THR A 124 18.71 -4.37 -16.51
CA THR A 124 19.41 -3.09 -16.52
C THR A 124 19.07 -2.28 -15.27
N LEU A 125 20.10 -1.76 -14.60
CA LEU A 125 19.97 -0.79 -13.51
C LEU A 125 20.33 0.61 -14.02
N ALA A 126 19.41 1.55 -13.90
CA ALA A 126 19.67 2.96 -14.14
C ALA A 126 19.94 3.69 -12.81
N LEU A 127 21.00 4.49 -12.76
CA LEU A 127 21.31 5.41 -11.67
C LEU A 127 20.98 6.83 -12.14
N ARG A 128 20.15 7.54 -11.38
CA ARG A 128 19.61 8.84 -11.76
C ARG A 128 19.80 9.88 -10.65
N GLY A 129 20.34 11.04 -11.00
CA GLY A 129 20.28 12.25 -10.17
C GLY A 129 19.14 13.16 -10.61
N VAL A 130 18.81 14.19 -9.83
CA VAL A 130 17.70 15.12 -10.16
C VAL A 130 17.93 15.82 -11.51
N SER A 131 19.18 15.99 -11.92
CA SER A 131 19.56 16.57 -13.22
C SER A 131 19.23 15.65 -14.41
N GLY A 132 19.13 14.33 -14.18
CA GLY A 132 18.89 13.32 -15.21
C GLY A 132 19.61 12.00 -14.92
N GLU A 133 19.62 11.12 -15.92
CA GLU A 133 20.41 9.89 -15.87
C GLU A 133 21.89 10.19 -15.69
N THR A 134 22.54 9.44 -14.81
CA THR A 134 23.98 9.55 -14.58
C THR A 134 24.71 8.34 -15.14
N VAL A 135 24.19 7.13 -14.93
CA VAL A 135 24.85 5.88 -15.32
C VAL A 135 23.83 4.78 -15.57
N THR A 136 24.10 3.89 -16.52
CA THR A 136 23.37 2.64 -16.72
C THR A 136 24.31 1.44 -16.58
N VAL A 137 23.84 0.39 -15.88
CA VAL A 137 24.62 -0.81 -15.57
C VAL A 137 23.88 -2.05 -16.08
N ALA A 138 24.53 -2.80 -16.96
CA ALA A 138 24.02 -4.09 -17.42
C ALA A 138 24.22 -5.16 -16.33
N LEU A 139 23.15 -5.87 -15.99
CA LEU A 139 23.13 -6.92 -15.00
C LEU A 139 23.21 -8.30 -15.67
N PRO A 140 23.89 -9.28 -15.05
CA PRO A 140 23.99 -10.64 -15.60
C PRO A 140 22.69 -11.45 -15.50
N ALA A 141 21.67 -10.94 -14.81
CA ALA A 141 20.40 -11.59 -14.55
C ALA A 141 19.32 -10.54 -14.23
N GLU A 142 18.05 -10.97 -14.16
CA GLU A 142 16.96 -10.05 -13.84
C GLU A 142 17.01 -9.61 -12.39
N ALA A 143 16.99 -8.30 -12.14
CA ALA A 143 16.88 -7.74 -10.81
C ALA A 143 15.47 -7.90 -10.24
N ASP A 144 15.40 -8.46 -9.04
CA ASP A 144 14.15 -8.63 -8.29
C ASP A 144 14.00 -7.53 -7.22
N SER A 145 15.10 -7.12 -6.60
CA SER A 145 15.11 -6.08 -5.56
C SER A 145 16.40 -5.27 -5.58
N VAL A 146 16.30 -4.00 -5.16
CA VAL A 146 17.43 -3.09 -4.97
C VAL A 146 17.31 -2.48 -3.58
N CYS A 147 18.43 -2.36 -2.85
CA CYS A 147 18.51 -1.55 -1.64
C CYS A 147 19.69 -0.57 -1.71
N ALA A 148 19.58 0.52 -0.96
CA ALA A 148 20.72 1.36 -0.65
C ALA A 148 21.74 0.56 0.18
N ALA A 149 23.02 0.89 0.03
CA ALA A 149 24.09 0.38 0.87
C ALA A 149 25.21 1.41 0.91
N ASP A 150 26.13 1.26 1.85
CA ASP A 150 27.34 2.07 1.87
C ASP A 150 28.02 2.08 0.49
N GLU A 151 28.35 3.29 0.02
CA GLU A 151 28.99 3.57 -1.28
C GLU A 151 28.16 3.24 -2.55
N GLY A 152 26.87 2.90 -2.42
CA GLY A 152 25.99 2.74 -3.57
C GLY A 152 24.76 1.87 -3.30
N PHE A 153 24.68 0.74 -3.98
CA PHE A 153 23.49 -0.12 -3.98
C PHE A 153 23.86 -1.60 -3.95
N VAL A 154 22.96 -2.41 -3.41
CA VAL A 154 22.96 -3.86 -3.59
C VAL A 154 21.73 -4.28 -4.39
N VAL A 155 21.96 -5.11 -5.39
CA VAL A 155 20.92 -5.64 -6.28
C VAL A 155 20.82 -7.14 -6.06
N LEU A 156 19.63 -7.62 -5.74
CA LEU A 156 19.31 -9.05 -5.72
C LEU A 156 18.75 -9.42 -7.09
N MET A 157 19.37 -10.41 -7.71
CA MET A 157 19.02 -10.88 -9.03
C MET A 157 18.59 -12.35 -8.99
N ARG A 158 17.78 -12.72 -9.98
CA ARG A 158 17.34 -14.09 -10.22
C ARG A 158 17.65 -14.47 -11.65
N THR A 159 18.33 -15.61 -11.84
CA THR A 159 18.44 -16.22 -13.16
C THR A 159 17.14 -16.94 -13.46
N ASP A 160 16.33 -16.35 -14.32
CA ASP A 160 15.11 -16.98 -14.80
C ASP A 160 15.49 -18.04 -15.86
N ALA A 161 15.36 -19.32 -15.52
CA ALA A 161 15.04 -20.31 -16.55
C ALA A 161 13.58 -20.02 -16.94
N GLN A 162 13.38 -19.50 -18.15
CA GLN A 162 12.08 -19.06 -18.65
C GLN A 162 10.97 -20.11 -18.42
N GLY A 163 9.90 -19.77 -17.69
CA GLY A 163 8.63 -20.54 -17.65
C GLY A 163 8.18 -21.10 -16.28
N ARG A 164 6.87 -21.03 -16.00
CA ARG A 164 6.19 -21.36 -14.73
C ARG A 164 6.46 -22.78 -14.18
N ALA A 165 6.38 -22.87 -12.84
CA ALA A 165 6.28 -24.04 -11.95
C ALA A 165 7.38 -25.12 -12.01
N ALA A 166 8.02 -25.37 -13.16
CA ALA A 166 9.14 -26.30 -13.29
C ALA A 166 10.53 -25.66 -13.02
N ALA A 167 10.63 -24.33 -13.00
CA ALA A 167 11.89 -23.57 -12.90
C ALA A 167 12.45 -23.33 -11.48
N TRP A 168 11.78 -23.80 -10.42
CA TRP A 168 12.26 -23.60 -9.03
C TRP A 168 13.48 -24.48 -8.69
N GLY A 169 13.85 -25.45 -9.54
CA GLY A 169 15.03 -26.31 -9.34
C GLY A 169 16.36 -25.65 -9.71
N ASP A 170 16.38 -24.85 -10.78
CA ASP A 170 17.61 -24.40 -11.46
C ASP A 170 17.88 -22.88 -11.38
N SER A 171 16.94 -22.08 -10.89
CA SER A 171 17.16 -20.64 -10.66
C SER A 171 18.19 -20.40 -9.56
N GLY A 172 19.22 -19.60 -9.85
CA GLY A 172 20.20 -19.14 -8.88
C GLY A 172 19.86 -17.72 -8.45
N LEU A 173 19.77 -17.49 -7.13
CA LEU A 173 19.83 -16.13 -6.60
C LEU A 173 21.30 -15.70 -6.55
N CYS A 174 21.57 -14.44 -6.87
CA CYS A 174 22.86 -13.81 -6.63
C CYS A 174 22.64 -12.33 -6.32
N CYS A 175 23.65 -11.73 -5.71
CA CYS A 175 23.63 -10.30 -5.43
C CYS A 175 24.83 -9.63 -6.09
N ALA A 176 24.72 -8.34 -6.37
CA ALA A 176 25.84 -7.50 -6.78
C ALA A 176 25.86 -6.19 -6.01
N ARG A 177 27.06 -5.67 -5.73
CA ARG A 177 27.28 -4.29 -5.28
C ARG A 177 27.50 -3.41 -6.49
N ILE A 178 26.77 -2.30 -6.57
CA ILE A 178 26.87 -1.31 -7.63
C ILE A 178 27.28 0.03 -7.01
N GLY A 179 28.45 0.54 -7.38
CA GLY A 179 28.89 1.89 -7.00
C GLY A 179 28.19 2.98 -7.80
N PHE A 180 28.26 4.23 -7.35
CA PHE A 180 27.68 5.38 -8.06
C PHE A 180 28.28 5.62 -9.46
N ASP A 181 29.52 5.15 -9.68
CA ASP A 181 30.20 5.20 -10.98
C ASP A 181 29.78 4.06 -11.93
N GLY A 182 28.86 3.19 -11.49
CA GLY A 182 28.38 2.02 -12.22
C GLY A 182 29.29 0.80 -12.11
N ARG A 183 30.38 0.83 -11.33
CA ARG A 183 31.19 -0.36 -11.12
C ARG A 183 30.39 -1.41 -10.38
N MET A 184 30.31 -2.59 -10.99
CA MET A 184 29.63 -3.76 -10.44
C MET A 184 30.65 -4.74 -9.87
N THR A 185 30.43 -5.15 -8.63
CA THR A 185 31.07 -6.32 -8.02
C THR A 185 30.02 -7.40 -7.79
N LEU A 186 30.10 -8.47 -8.58
CA LEU A 186 29.17 -9.61 -8.48
C LEU A 186 29.58 -10.52 -7.31
N GLY A 187 28.61 -10.85 -6.46
CA GLY A 187 28.78 -11.83 -5.40
C GLY A 187 28.63 -13.27 -5.89
N ASP A 188 28.91 -14.22 -5.01
CA ASP A 188 28.81 -15.64 -5.34
C ASP A 188 27.35 -16.07 -5.55
N PRO A 189 27.08 -17.07 -6.41
CA PRO A 189 25.77 -17.68 -6.52
C PRO A 189 25.32 -18.28 -5.18
N TRP A 190 24.07 -18.02 -4.81
CA TRP A 190 23.55 -18.45 -3.53
C TRP A 190 23.39 -19.99 -3.44
N PRO A 191 23.60 -20.58 -2.25
CA PRO A 191 23.38 -22.01 -2.02
C PRO A 191 21.94 -22.42 -2.34
N ARG A 192 21.77 -23.68 -2.77
CA ARG A 192 20.46 -24.25 -3.15
C ARG A 192 19.36 -24.07 -2.10
N ALA A 193 19.71 -24.08 -0.82
CA ALA A 193 18.77 -23.90 0.28
C ALA A 193 18.00 -22.56 0.23
N TYR A 194 18.61 -21.52 -0.36
CA TYR A 194 18.03 -20.17 -0.42
C TYR A 194 17.31 -19.89 -1.74
N ARG A 195 17.28 -20.82 -2.70
CA ARG A 195 16.57 -20.66 -3.99
C ARG A 195 15.05 -20.61 -3.85
N ARG A 196 14.51 -21.04 -2.71
CA ARG A 196 13.06 -21.15 -2.44
C ARG A 196 12.49 -19.97 -1.63
N VAL A 197 13.26 -18.91 -1.41
CA VAL A 197 12.72 -17.73 -0.72
C VAL A 197 11.65 -17.10 -1.61
N ASP A 198 10.41 -17.07 -1.14
CA ASP A 198 9.30 -16.44 -1.86
C ASP A 198 9.40 -14.92 -1.74
N ARG A 199 9.52 -14.25 -2.89
CA ARG A 199 9.62 -12.78 -3.03
C ARG A 199 10.59 -12.12 -2.03
N PRO A 200 11.88 -12.48 -2.07
CA PRO A 200 12.89 -11.83 -1.23
C PRO A 200 12.99 -10.35 -1.59
N HIS A 201 13.04 -9.49 -0.57
CA HIS A 201 13.39 -8.08 -0.74
C HIS A 201 14.65 -7.74 0.06
N LEU A 202 15.49 -6.88 -0.50
CA LEU A 202 16.69 -6.38 0.15
C LEU A 202 16.34 -5.16 1.01
N VAL A 203 16.94 -5.11 2.19
CA VAL A 203 16.98 -3.93 3.06
C VAL A 203 18.39 -3.74 3.57
N ASP A 204 18.65 -2.57 4.13
CA ASP A 204 19.92 -2.27 4.80
C ASP A 204 19.69 -2.10 6.31
N VAL A 205 20.39 -2.91 7.10
CA VAL A 205 20.43 -2.84 8.58
C VAL A 205 21.79 -2.35 9.10
N GLY A 206 22.56 -1.66 8.25
CA GLY A 206 24.01 -1.44 8.42
C GLY A 206 24.84 -2.51 7.69
N GLN A 207 24.18 -3.57 7.23
CA GLN A 207 24.64 -4.49 6.21
C GLN A 207 23.42 -4.90 5.36
N PRO A 208 23.62 -5.31 4.10
CA PRO A 208 22.52 -5.81 3.27
C PRO A 208 21.91 -7.05 3.91
N MET A 209 20.58 -7.04 4.07
CA MET A 209 19.81 -8.17 4.58
C MET A 209 18.71 -8.50 3.59
N VAL A 210 18.54 -9.79 3.30
CA VAL A 210 17.38 -10.27 2.55
C VAL A 210 16.29 -10.65 3.52
N VAL A 211 15.14 -10.01 3.38
CA VAL A 211 13.96 -10.27 4.18
C VAL A 211 13.08 -11.25 3.44
N ALA A 212 12.77 -12.36 4.11
CA ALA A 212 11.84 -13.35 3.59
C ALA A 212 10.41 -13.02 4.01
N ARG A 213 9.45 -13.27 3.10
CA ARG A 213 8.04 -13.14 3.44
C ARG A 213 7.60 -14.29 4.35
N GLY A 214 7.16 -13.97 5.57
CA GLY A 214 6.59 -14.96 6.51
C GLY A 214 7.57 -16.03 7.02
N GLY A 215 8.88 -15.84 6.83
CA GLY A 215 9.95 -16.77 7.24
C GLY A 215 11.14 -16.07 7.89
N ALA A 216 12.26 -16.77 8.04
CA ALA A 216 13.49 -16.19 8.54
C ALA A 216 14.20 -15.36 7.46
N SER A 217 14.71 -14.19 7.86
CA SER A 217 15.55 -13.32 7.02
C SER A 217 17.01 -13.74 7.13
N ALA A 218 17.88 -13.19 6.28
CA ALA A 218 19.31 -13.46 6.37
C ALA A 218 20.15 -12.22 6.04
N VAL A 219 21.10 -11.89 6.91
CA VAL A 219 22.13 -10.88 6.65
C VAL A 219 23.13 -11.46 5.65
N LEU A 220 23.54 -10.63 4.69
CA LEU A 220 24.52 -10.98 3.69
C LEU A 220 25.92 -10.63 4.18
N GLY A 221 26.84 -11.59 4.07
CA GLY A 221 28.26 -11.35 4.34
C GLY A 221 28.94 -10.55 3.22
N GLU A 222 30.27 -10.41 3.32
CA GLU A 222 31.07 -9.66 2.34
C GLU A 222 30.92 -10.19 0.91
N SER A 223 30.90 -11.53 0.73
CA SER A 223 30.66 -12.20 -0.56
C SER A 223 29.20 -12.13 -1.04
N LEU A 224 28.34 -11.38 -0.34
CA LEU A 224 26.91 -11.24 -0.58
C LEU A 224 26.12 -12.56 -0.50
N LEU A 225 26.63 -13.52 0.26
CA LEU A 225 25.96 -14.77 0.60
C LEU A 225 25.22 -14.65 1.93
N PRO A 226 24.07 -15.34 2.11
CA PRO A 226 23.43 -15.46 3.41
C PRO A 226 24.40 -16.01 4.46
N ALA A 227 24.75 -15.19 5.45
CA ALA A 227 25.77 -15.48 6.45
C ALA A 227 25.18 -15.66 7.84
N LEU A 228 24.18 -14.85 8.21
CA LEU A 228 23.51 -14.90 9.51
C LEU A 228 22.00 -14.95 9.32
N THR A 229 21.38 -16.03 9.80
CA THR A 229 19.92 -16.15 9.84
C THR A 229 19.34 -15.28 10.95
N VAL A 230 18.35 -14.48 10.60
CA VAL A 230 17.59 -13.63 11.51
C VAL A 230 16.20 -14.24 11.67
N PRO A 231 15.74 -14.57 12.89
CA PRO A 231 14.48 -15.29 13.12
C PRO A 231 13.22 -14.41 12.93
N PHE A 232 13.37 -13.27 12.27
CA PHE A 232 12.31 -12.33 11.96
C PHE A 232 12.16 -12.22 10.44
N GLY A 233 10.91 -12.11 10.00
CA GLY A 233 10.55 -11.80 8.62
C GLY A 233 9.50 -10.71 8.60
N SER A 234 9.04 -10.37 7.40
CA SER A 234 7.96 -9.39 7.23
C SER A 234 6.83 -10.00 6.42
N VAL A 235 5.57 -9.72 6.77
CA VAL A 235 4.41 -10.21 6.01
C VAL A 235 4.13 -9.36 4.76
N PHE A 236 4.71 -8.15 4.71
CA PHE A 236 4.74 -7.22 3.56
C PHE A 236 6.18 -6.74 3.29
N GLU A 237 6.39 -5.98 2.23
CA GLU A 237 7.68 -5.30 2.00
C GLU A 237 8.05 -4.46 3.23
N SER A 238 9.33 -4.48 3.61
CA SER A 238 9.85 -3.65 4.68
C SER A 238 10.11 -2.24 4.17
N TRP A 239 9.95 -1.24 5.03
CA TRP A 239 10.16 0.17 4.68
C TRP A 239 11.56 0.62 5.12
N PRO A 240 12.48 0.91 4.20
CA PRO A 240 13.79 1.42 4.56
C PRO A 240 13.64 2.81 5.17
N THR A 241 14.30 3.04 6.31
CA THR A 241 14.43 4.36 6.93
C THR A 241 15.89 4.58 7.28
N ARG A 242 16.27 5.83 7.55
CA ARG A 242 17.65 6.21 7.85
C ARG A 242 18.28 5.37 8.98
N ASN A 243 17.48 5.01 9.99
CA ASN A 243 17.94 4.30 11.17
C ASN A 243 17.64 2.79 11.12
N GLY A 244 17.42 2.24 9.92
CA GLY A 244 17.11 0.84 9.69
C GLY A 244 15.67 0.60 9.21
N PRO A 245 15.38 -0.60 8.71
CA PRO A 245 14.12 -0.91 8.06
C PRO A 245 13.03 -1.21 9.09
N TRP A 246 11.82 -0.76 8.82
CA TRP A 246 10.63 -1.19 9.55
C TRP A 246 10.00 -2.37 8.84
N SER A 247 9.82 -3.46 9.58
CA SER A 247 9.13 -4.67 9.14
C SER A 247 7.75 -4.75 9.78
N VAL A 248 6.92 -5.66 9.30
CA VAL A 248 5.57 -5.85 9.82
C VAL A 248 5.22 -7.31 9.96
N ALA A 249 4.48 -7.64 11.02
CA ALA A 249 3.92 -8.95 11.27
C ALA A 249 2.49 -8.79 11.79
N THR A 250 1.71 -9.88 11.78
CA THR A 250 0.49 -9.90 12.62
C THR A 250 0.90 -9.81 14.08
N SER A 251 0.10 -9.16 14.93
CA SER A 251 0.46 -9.01 16.36
C SER A 251 0.66 -10.37 17.05
N GLU A 252 -0.19 -11.36 16.73
CA GLU A 252 0.01 -12.75 17.18
C GLU A 252 1.28 -13.39 16.63
N GLY A 253 1.64 -13.09 15.38
CA GLY A 253 2.84 -13.60 14.73
C GLY A 253 4.10 -13.10 15.41
N LEU A 254 4.16 -11.79 15.70
CA LEU A 254 5.29 -11.17 16.40
C LEU A 254 5.39 -11.69 17.84
N ALA A 255 4.29 -11.74 18.58
CA ALA A 255 4.27 -12.28 19.95
C ALA A 255 4.81 -13.71 20.00
N ARG A 256 4.47 -14.54 19.01
CA ARG A 256 4.98 -15.91 18.90
C ARG A 256 6.47 -15.97 18.57
N GLN A 257 6.94 -15.10 17.67
CA GLN A 257 8.37 -15.01 17.31
C GLN A 257 9.22 -14.56 18.49
N CYS A 258 8.77 -13.53 19.23
CA CYS A 258 9.45 -13.01 20.41
C CYS A 258 9.24 -13.87 21.66
N ARG A 259 8.23 -14.74 21.67
CA ARG A 259 7.74 -15.48 22.86
C ARG A 259 7.36 -14.53 24.01
N ASP A 260 6.71 -13.43 23.66
CA ASP A 260 6.32 -12.39 24.59
C ASP A 260 4.90 -11.89 24.26
N ASP A 261 4.02 -11.97 25.25
CA ASP A 261 2.61 -11.60 25.11
C ASP A 261 2.40 -10.09 25.12
N ALA A 262 3.41 -9.28 25.47
CA ALA A 262 3.36 -7.83 25.38
C ALA A 262 3.10 -7.33 23.94
N PHE A 263 3.47 -8.12 22.93
CA PHE A 263 3.21 -7.82 21.51
C PHE A 263 1.78 -8.20 21.07
N ARG A 264 1.00 -8.90 21.90
CA ARG A 264 -0.38 -9.23 21.56
C ARG A 264 -1.28 -8.02 21.74
N VAL A 265 -2.00 -7.67 20.69
CA VAL A 265 -3.10 -6.72 20.76
C VAL A 265 -4.41 -7.49 20.76
N VAL A 266 -5.24 -7.27 21.78
CA VAL A 266 -6.58 -7.87 21.87
C VAL A 266 -7.47 -7.16 20.85
N ALA A 267 -7.74 -7.83 19.73
CA ALA A 267 -8.68 -7.34 18.73
C ALA A 267 -10.13 -7.61 19.18
N ASP A 268 -11.02 -6.68 18.86
CA ASP A 268 -12.48 -6.81 19.04
C ASP A 268 -13.14 -7.85 18.10
N GLY A 269 -12.35 -8.51 17.26
CA GLY A 269 -12.79 -9.55 16.32
C GLY A 269 -13.24 -9.02 14.96
N THR A 270 -13.36 -7.70 14.76
CA THR A 270 -13.75 -7.10 13.48
C THR A 270 -12.57 -6.56 12.69
N THR A 271 -11.56 -6.01 13.37
CA THR A 271 -10.42 -5.35 12.69
C THR A 271 -9.13 -6.11 12.93
N ARG A 272 -8.40 -6.43 11.85
CA ARG A 272 -7.07 -7.04 11.96
C ARG A 272 -6.04 -6.02 12.43
N TRP A 273 -5.21 -6.42 13.39
CA TRP A 273 -4.11 -5.61 13.91
C TRP A 273 -2.76 -6.14 13.43
N PHE A 274 -1.87 -5.20 13.09
CA PHE A 274 -0.51 -5.49 12.69
C PHE A 274 0.48 -4.78 13.61
N SER A 275 1.58 -5.47 13.88
CA SER A 275 2.71 -4.93 14.63
C SER A 275 3.82 -4.56 13.66
N TYR A 276 4.22 -3.29 13.72
CA TYR A 276 5.29 -2.69 12.95
C TYR A 276 6.50 -2.61 13.85
N PHE A 277 7.66 -3.08 13.41
CA PHE A 277 8.81 -3.17 14.28
C PHE A 277 10.12 -2.89 13.54
N ARG A 278 11.08 -2.35 14.29
CA ARG A 278 12.48 -2.22 13.89
C ARG A 278 13.31 -3.07 14.83
N LEU A 279 14.19 -3.90 14.28
CA LEU A 279 15.08 -4.74 15.08
C LEU A 279 16.17 -3.91 15.74
N ASP A 280 16.70 -4.42 16.85
CA ASP A 280 17.95 -3.94 17.45
C ASP A 280 19.14 -4.18 16.52
N ARG A 281 20.28 -3.57 16.86
CA ARG A 281 21.52 -3.69 16.06
C ARG A 281 22.07 -5.11 15.99
N ASP A 282 21.79 -5.92 17.01
CA ASP A 282 22.23 -7.31 17.09
C ASP A 282 21.24 -8.27 16.38
N LEU A 283 20.14 -7.72 15.83
CA LEU A 283 19.05 -8.40 15.14
C LEU A 283 18.38 -9.50 16.00
N THR A 284 18.41 -9.33 17.33
CA THR A 284 17.91 -10.32 18.29
C THR A 284 16.44 -10.13 18.66
N GLY A 285 15.93 -8.91 18.58
CA GLY A 285 14.54 -8.60 18.81
C GLY A 285 14.13 -7.20 18.36
N PRO A 286 12.84 -6.86 18.48
CA PRO A 286 12.35 -5.51 18.24
C PRO A 286 12.95 -4.50 19.24
N GLU A 287 13.75 -3.55 18.74
CA GLU A 287 14.17 -2.38 19.53
C GLU A 287 13.00 -1.41 19.69
N PHE A 288 12.25 -1.20 18.62
CA PHE A 288 11.04 -0.37 18.58
C PHE A 288 9.90 -1.14 17.95
N TRP A 289 8.70 -0.97 18.47
CA TRP A 289 7.51 -1.53 17.84
C TRP A 289 6.25 -0.71 18.12
N ALA A 290 5.33 -0.69 17.18
CA ALA A 290 4.01 -0.07 17.30
C ALA A 290 2.95 -1.02 16.75
N ALA A 291 1.71 -0.87 17.21
CA ALA A 291 0.59 -1.60 16.65
C ALA A 291 -0.45 -0.64 16.06
N ALA A 292 -0.96 -0.96 14.88
CA ALA A 292 -2.03 -0.20 14.24
C ALA A 292 -3.07 -1.14 13.61
N PRO A 293 -4.35 -0.73 13.55
CA PRO A 293 -5.39 -1.48 12.89
C PRO A 293 -5.35 -1.32 11.37
N GLY A 294 -5.81 -2.35 10.67
CA GLY A 294 -5.93 -2.36 9.22
C GLY A 294 -4.74 -2.96 8.51
N PHE A 295 -4.95 -3.39 7.26
CA PHE A 295 -3.87 -3.89 6.43
C PHE A 295 -2.79 -2.82 6.22
N PRO A 296 -1.48 -3.16 6.32
CA PRO A 296 -0.40 -2.23 6.11
C PRO A 296 -0.36 -1.66 4.68
N ARG A 297 -0.08 -0.36 4.56
CA ARG A 297 0.26 0.29 3.28
C ARG A 297 1.68 0.80 3.26
N SER A 298 2.06 1.59 4.26
CA SER A 298 3.36 2.26 4.26
C SER A 298 3.76 2.77 5.65
N VAL A 299 5.06 2.88 5.89
CA VAL A 299 5.64 3.44 7.12
C VAL A 299 6.62 4.55 6.76
N ALA A 300 6.61 5.63 7.54
CA ALA A 300 7.58 6.71 7.45
C ALA A 300 8.12 7.07 8.84
N VAL A 301 9.38 7.49 8.89
CA VAL A 301 10.00 8.03 10.10
C VAL A 301 10.45 9.45 9.82
N LEU A 302 10.13 10.36 10.73
CA LEU A 302 10.70 11.70 10.77
C LEU A 302 11.81 11.71 11.82
N ASP A 303 13.06 11.77 11.38
CA ASP A 303 14.24 11.72 12.27
C ASP A 303 14.27 12.93 13.23
N ASP A 304 13.77 14.08 12.79
CA ASP A 304 13.54 15.26 13.63
C ASP A 304 12.04 15.61 13.50
N PRO A 305 11.19 15.27 14.48
CA PRO A 305 11.53 15.14 15.90
C PRO A 305 11.58 13.70 16.45
N GLY A 306 11.82 12.68 15.63
CA GLY A 306 11.79 11.28 16.07
C GLY A 306 10.37 10.73 16.19
N GLN A 307 9.61 10.79 15.09
CA GLN A 307 8.22 10.31 14.99
C GLN A 307 8.09 9.14 14.04
N LEU A 308 7.18 8.23 14.38
CA LEU A 308 6.70 7.16 13.52
C LEU A 308 5.34 7.53 12.93
N TRP A 309 5.20 7.32 11.62
CA TRP A 309 3.95 7.45 10.88
C TRP A 309 3.62 6.13 10.19
N ILE A 310 2.37 5.70 10.30
CA ILE A 310 1.89 4.42 9.76
C ILE A 310 0.63 4.67 8.94
N SER A 311 0.67 4.32 7.66
CA SER A 311 -0.47 4.33 6.76
C SER A 311 -1.04 2.92 6.63
N THR A 312 -2.35 2.77 6.87
CA THR A 312 -3.07 1.50 6.76
C THR A 312 -4.32 1.64 5.89
N PHE A 313 -5.00 0.52 5.65
CA PHE A 313 -6.32 0.51 5.01
C PHE A 313 -7.44 1.05 5.89
N GLU A 314 -7.20 1.33 7.17
CA GLU A 314 -8.16 2.01 8.05
C GLU A 314 -7.87 3.50 8.09
N GLY A 315 -6.63 3.90 8.35
CA GLY A 315 -6.30 5.32 8.53
C GLY A 315 -4.81 5.62 8.47
N LEU A 316 -4.48 6.85 8.86
CA LEU A 316 -3.12 7.32 9.07
C LEU A 316 -2.90 7.46 10.58
N PHE A 317 -1.84 6.86 11.10
CA PHE A 317 -1.51 6.86 12.52
C PHE A 317 -0.14 7.51 12.74
N VAL A 318 0.02 8.17 13.87
CA VAL A 318 1.22 8.94 14.21
C VAL A 318 1.57 8.79 15.69
N SER A 319 2.87 8.71 15.99
CA SER A 319 3.38 8.77 17.35
C SER A 319 3.65 10.21 17.80
N MET A 320 3.74 10.43 19.11
CA MET A 320 4.19 11.71 19.66
C MET A 320 5.62 12.07 19.18
N PRO A 321 5.97 13.36 19.05
CA PRO A 321 7.37 13.79 18.89
C PRO A 321 8.27 13.15 19.94
N GLY A 322 9.45 12.67 19.54
CA GLY A 322 10.43 12.05 20.43
C GLY A 322 10.12 10.61 20.84
N ALA A 323 9.03 10.01 20.34
CA ALA A 323 8.67 8.63 20.70
C ALA A 323 9.74 7.60 20.30
N LEU A 324 10.59 7.92 19.32
CA LEU A 324 11.73 7.09 18.91
C LEU A 324 13.02 7.37 19.72
N GLY A 325 12.94 8.15 20.80
CA GLY A 325 14.08 8.46 21.66
C GLY A 325 14.43 7.36 22.67
N ARG A 326 13.50 6.41 22.93
CA ARG A 326 13.72 5.29 23.87
C ARG A 326 13.18 3.98 23.28
N PRO A 327 13.98 2.90 23.25
CA PRO A 327 13.52 1.58 22.83
C PRO A 327 12.27 1.11 23.57
N GLY A 328 11.42 0.36 22.86
CA GLY A 328 10.20 -0.24 23.38
C GLY A 328 8.97 0.02 22.52
N ARG A 329 7.79 -0.09 23.15
CA ARG A 329 6.51 0.17 22.51
C ARG A 329 6.34 1.66 22.21
N VAL A 330 6.01 1.96 20.97
CA VAL A 330 5.68 3.28 20.45
C VAL A 330 4.17 3.37 20.35
N GLU A 331 3.55 4.21 21.18
CA GLU A 331 2.12 4.49 21.07
C GLU A 331 1.86 5.34 19.84
N VAL A 332 0.86 4.92 19.06
CA VAL A 332 0.37 5.64 17.88
C VAL A 332 -1.11 5.92 18.05
N VAL A 333 -1.53 7.09 17.61
CA VAL A 333 -2.92 7.53 17.58
C VAL A 333 -3.31 7.84 16.14
N GLU A 334 -4.61 7.86 15.86
CA GLU A 334 -5.08 8.33 14.55
C GLU A 334 -4.63 9.79 14.36
N ALA A 335 -4.04 10.06 13.20
CA ALA A 335 -3.54 11.38 12.87
C ALA A 335 -4.72 12.32 12.60
N GLU A 336 -4.58 13.58 13.03
CA GLU A 336 -5.53 14.62 12.65
C GLU A 336 -5.64 14.72 11.12
N PRO A 337 -6.84 15.01 10.58
CA PRO A 337 -7.03 15.20 9.15
C PRO A 337 -6.04 16.24 8.60
N LEU A 338 -5.37 15.87 7.51
CA LEU A 338 -4.46 16.78 6.83
C LEU A 338 -5.25 17.96 6.26
N ARG A 339 -4.71 19.18 6.45
CA ARG A 339 -5.28 20.40 5.90
C ARG A 339 -4.93 20.52 4.42
N VAL A 340 -5.60 19.71 3.60
CA VAL A 340 -5.44 19.69 2.13
C VAL A 340 -6.80 19.88 1.47
N PRO A 341 -6.86 20.52 0.28
CA PRO A 341 -8.10 20.62 -0.48
C PRO A 341 -8.68 19.24 -0.77
N GLU A 342 -10.01 19.16 -0.82
CA GLU A 342 -10.66 17.96 -1.31
C GLU A 342 -10.31 17.70 -2.78
N LEU A 343 -10.29 16.43 -3.15
CA LEU A 343 -9.89 16.00 -4.48
C LEU A 343 -11.14 15.87 -5.37
N PRO A 344 -11.19 16.57 -6.53
CA PRO A 344 -12.40 16.64 -7.34
C PRO A 344 -12.66 15.31 -8.03
N VAL A 345 -13.84 14.73 -7.88
CA VAL A 345 -14.22 13.46 -8.49
C VAL A 345 -15.06 13.69 -9.73
N THR A 346 -14.61 13.11 -10.84
CA THR A 346 -15.30 13.22 -12.12
C THR A 346 -15.72 11.82 -12.55
N PRO A 347 -17.02 11.61 -12.85
CA PRO A 347 -17.46 10.31 -13.34
C PRO A 347 -16.81 10.01 -14.70
N PRO A 348 -16.40 8.75 -14.95
CA PRO A 348 -15.92 8.32 -16.25
C PRO A 348 -16.93 8.62 -17.37
N PRO A 349 -16.50 8.89 -18.62
CA PRO A 349 -17.41 9.20 -19.71
C PRO A 349 -18.48 8.13 -19.99
N ASP A 350 -18.15 6.86 -19.74
CA ASP A 350 -19.05 5.71 -19.89
C ASP A 350 -20.13 5.62 -18.80
N VAL A 351 -19.92 6.27 -17.65
CA VAL A 351 -20.94 6.39 -16.59
C VAL A 351 -22.00 7.41 -17.00
N GLY A 352 -21.63 8.49 -17.68
CA GLY A 352 -22.55 9.59 -17.98
C GLY A 352 -23.06 10.26 -16.71
N ASP A 353 -24.38 10.43 -16.60
CA ASP A 353 -25.02 10.90 -15.37
C ASP A 353 -24.96 9.80 -14.29
N PRO A 354 -24.24 10.02 -13.17
CA PRO A 354 -24.07 9.01 -12.12
C PRO A 354 -25.38 8.56 -11.46
N GLU A 355 -26.39 9.42 -11.39
CA GLU A 355 -27.68 9.08 -10.79
C GLU A 355 -28.45 8.15 -11.72
N VAL A 356 -28.49 8.48 -13.02
CA VAL A 356 -29.10 7.61 -14.04
C VAL A 356 -28.35 6.27 -14.14
N TYR A 357 -27.03 6.30 -14.07
CA TYR A 357 -26.19 5.10 -14.03
C TYR A 357 -26.55 4.21 -12.84
N ALA A 358 -26.74 4.79 -11.65
CA ALA A 358 -27.07 4.05 -10.44
C ALA A 358 -28.39 3.27 -10.55
N TYR A 359 -29.44 3.88 -11.10
CA TYR A 359 -30.70 3.19 -11.33
C TYR A 359 -30.57 2.08 -12.38
N ARG A 360 -29.85 2.32 -13.48
CA ARG A 360 -29.59 1.28 -14.50
C ARG A 360 -28.85 0.07 -13.92
N GLU A 361 -27.88 0.31 -13.03
CA GLU A 361 -27.17 -0.78 -12.37
C GLU A 361 -28.07 -1.54 -11.37
N CYS A 362 -29.00 -0.88 -10.68
CA CYS A 362 -30.01 -1.56 -9.86
C CYS A 362 -30.90 -2.48 -10.71
N ASP A 363 -31.45 -1.97 -11.82
CA ASP A 363 -32.29 -2.74 -12.74
C ASP A 363 -31.54 -3.98 -13.28
N ARG A 364 -30.27 -3.79 -13.64
CA ARG A 364 -29.39 -4.88 -14.09
C ARG A 364 -29.18 -5.94 -13.00
N LEU A 365 -28.83 -5.51 -11.78
CA LEU A 365 -28.60 -6.44 -10.67
C LEU A 365 -29.83 -7.29 -10.36
N ILE A 366 -31.02 -6.67 -10.36
CA ILE A 366 -32.30 -7.37 -10.19
C ILE A 366 -32.49 -8.41 -11.30
N ALA A 367 -32.35 -8.01 -12.57
CA ALA A 367 -32.52 -8.91 -13.71
C ALA A 367 -31.54 -10.09 -13.71
N GLU A 368 -30.31 -9.90 -13.25
CA GLU A 368 -29.29 -10.95 -13.22
C GLU A 368 -29.42 -11.92 -12.02
N ASN A 369 -30.09 -11.51 -10.93
CA ASN A 369 -30.03 -12.23 -9.65
C ASN A 369 -31.38 -12.55 -9.01
N SER A 370 -32.52 -12.19 -9.62
CA SER A 370 -33.86 -12.46 -9.07
C SER A 370 -34.08 -13.94 -8.76
N ASP A 371 -33.62 -14.82 -9.67
CA ASP A 371 -33.76 -16.28 -9.54
C ASP A 371 -32.92 -16.87 -8.40
N GLN A 372 -31.96 -16.09 -7.87
CA GLN A 372 -31.09 -16.46 -6.76
C GLN A 372 -31.52 -15.83 -5.43
N GLY A 373 -32.69 -15.19 -5.38
CA GLY A 373 -33.27 -14.63 -4.16
C GLY A 373 -33.05 -13.14 -3.96
N LEU A 374 -32.50 -12.41 -4.94
CA LEU A 374 -32.49 -10.94 -4.90
C LEU A 374 -33.92 -10.41 -5.12
N LEU A 375 -34.40 -9.57 -4.20
CA LEU A 375 -35.77 -9.05 -4.19
C LEU A 375 -35.86 -7.63 -4.73
N ASP A 376 -34.91 -6.77 -4.35
CA ASP A 376 -34.89 -5.36 -4.73
C ASP A 376 -33.47 -4.78 -4.64
N ALA A 377 -33.23 -3.67 -5.33
CA ALA A 377 -31.98 -2.92 -5.30
C ALA A 377 -32.28 -1.42 -5.45
N ARG A 378 -31.76 -0.61 -4.52
CA ARG A 378 -31.98 0.85 -4.55
C ARG A 378 -30.69 1.63 -4.32
N PRO A 379 -30.43 2.69 -5.09
CA PRO A 379 -29.28 3.55 -4.84
C PRO A 379 -29.54 4.45 -3.62
N VAL A 380 -28.51 4.67 -2.81
CA VAL A 380 -28.52 5.53 -1.62
C VAL A 380 -27.26 6.39 -1.62
N GLY A 381 -27.41 7.66 -1.24
CA GLY A 381 -26.33 8.64 -1.27
C GLY A 381 -26.22 9.34 -2.62
N ARG A 382 -25.12 10.08 -2.80
CA ARG A 382 -24.81 10.82 -4.03
C ARG A 382 -23.39 10.52 -4.46
N PHE A 383 -23.14 10.66 -5.76
CA PHE A 383 -21.82 10.49 -6.33
C PHE A 383 -20.79 11.40 -5.63
N PRO A 384 -19.58 10.90 -5.31
CA PRO A 384 -19.02 9.57 -5.63
C PRO A 384 -19.30 8.49 -4.57
N PHE A 385 -20.07 8.81 -3.53
CA PHE A 385 -20.34 7.91 -2.39
C PHE A 385 -21.65 7.12 -2.54
N THR A 386 -22.18 7.02 -3.76
CA THR A 386 -23.39 6.24 -4.01
C THR A 386 -23.15 4.77 -3.65
N GLU A 387 -24.04 4.22 -2.85
CA GLU A 387 -24.13 2.80 -2.53
C GLU A 387 -25.42 2.25 -3.11
N ILE A 388 -25.45 0.95 -3.41
CA ILE A 388 -26.67 0.19 -3.67
C ILE A 388 -26.99 -0.59 -2.41
N VAL A 389 -28.19 -0.39 -1.89
CA VAL A 389 -28.78 -1.26 -0.87
C VAL A 389 -29.54 -2.35 -1.62
N VAL A 390 -29.10 -3.60 -1.46
CA VAL A 390 -29.76 -4.77 -2.04
C VAL A 390 -30.54 -5.51 -0.96
N LEU A 391 -31.79 -5.86 -1.28
CA LEU A 391 -32.67 -6.66 -0.44
C LEU A 391 -32.77 -8.06 -1.01
N PHE A 392 -32.56 -9.08 -0.19
CA PHE A 392 -32.55 -10.47 -0.65
C PHE A 392 -33.12 -11.43 0.40
N SER A 393 -33.57 -12.59 -0.06
CA SER A 393 -33.96 -13.72 0.78
C SER A 393 -32.86 -14.78 0.79
N LEU A 394 -32.74 -15.50 1.90
CA LEU A 394 -31.87 -16.66 2.02
C LEU A 394 -32.74 -17.90 2.30
N PRO A 395 -32.53 -19.04 1.61
CA PRO A 395 -33.26 -20.27 1.89
C PRO A 395 -33.17 -20.71 3.37
N GLU A 396 -32.05 -20.43 4.03
CA GLU A 396 -31.80 -20.76 5.44
C GLU A 396 -32.50 -19.83 6.44
N LEU A 397 -33.04 -18.69 5.95
CA LEU A 397 -33.76 -17.66 6.73
C LEU A 397 -35.09 -17.28 6.04
N PRO A 398 -36.03 -18.23 5.86
CA PRO A 398 -37.22 -18.03 5.02
C PRO A 398 -38.21 -16.98 5.55
N ALA A 399 -38.08 -16.58 6.83
CA ALA A 399 -38.93 -15.58 7.47
C ALA A 399 -38.29 -14.18 7.56
N ALA A 400 -37.10 -13.99 6.97
CA ALA A 400 -36.36 -12.73 7.05
C ALA A 400 -36.00 -12.18 5.67
N VAL A 401 -36.06 -10.86 5.54
CA VAL A 401 -35.43 -10.11 4.45
C VAL A 401 -34.10 -9.58 4.96
N CYS A 402 -33.05 -9.87 4.22
CA CYS A 402 -31.69 -9.41 4.50
C CYS A 402 -31.38 -8.20 3.63
N ALA A 403 -30.54 -7.30 4.15
CA ALA A 403 -30.03 -6.16 3.40
C ALA A 403 -28.51 -6.12 3.43
N ARG A 404 -27.91 -5.74 2.29
CA ARG A 404 -26.47 -5.48 2.17
C ARG A 404 -26.25 -4.16 1.44
N ARG A 405 -25.28 -3.37 1.91
CA ARG A 405 -24.83 -2.15 1.24
C ARG A 405 -23.59 -2.46 0.41
N ILE A 406 -23.59 -2.01 -0.84
CA ILE A 406 -22.51 -2.26 -1.79
C ILE A 406 -22.14 -0.92 -2.42
N ARG A 407 -20.86 -0.57 -2.44
CA ARG A 407 -20.44 0.67 -3.11
C ARG A 407 -20.63 0.55 -4.62
N LEU A 408 -21.31 1.52 -5.21
CA LEU A 408 -21.49 1.59 -6.66
C LEU A 408 -20.23 2.12 -7.34
N PHE A 409 -19.60 3.12 -6.72
CA PHE A 409 -18.38 3.73 -7.21
C PHE A 409 -17.21 3.51 -6.24
N ASP A 410 -15.99 3.46 -6.76
CA ASP A 410 -14.79 3.57 -5.96
C ASP A 410 -14.60 5.02 -5.48
N ARG A 411 -13.56 5.28 -4.66
CA ARG A 411 -13.36 6.63 -4.10
C ARG A 411 -13.10 7.71 -5.16
N ASP A 412 -12.73 7.33 -6.38
CA ASP A 412 -12.49 8.24 -7.50
C ASP A 412 -13.59 8.19 -8.56
N GLY A 413 -14.76 7.64 -8.22
CA GLY A 413 -15.95 7.71 -9.04
C GLY A 413 -16.01 6.70 -10.18
N ARG A 414 -15.09 5.72 -10.23
CA ARG A 414 -15.18 4.64 -11.22
C ARG A 414 -16.16 3.56 -10.76
N PRO A 415 -16.88 2.88 -11.67
CA PRO A 415 -17.72 1.75 -11.29
C PRO A 415 -16.94 0.70 -10.51
N ALA A 416 -17.43 0.35 -9.31
CA ALA A 416 -16.81 -0.64 -8.43
C ALA A 416 -17.53 -2.00 -8.46
N LEU A 417 -18.73 -2.06 -9.06
CA LEU A 417 -19.45 -3.32 -9.26
C LEU A 417 -18.71 -4.17 -10.29
N TRP A 418 -18.33 -5.37 -9.89
CA TRP A 418 -17.79 -6.36 -10.81
C TRP A 418 -18.87 -6.83 -11.79
N ARG A 419 -18.46 -7.30 -12.97
CA ARG A 419 -19.36 -7.86 -13.99
C ARG A 419 -19.01 -9.33 -14.20
N GLY A 420 -20.03 -10.18 -14.34
CA GLY A 420 -19.85 -11.61 -14.56
C GLY A 420 -19.76 -12.43 -13.28
N ALA A 421 -19.14 -13.61 -13.36
CA ALA A 421 -19.04 -14.55 -12.24
C ALA A 421 -17.91 -14.17 -11.25
N PRO A 422 -18.09 -14.40 -9.93
CA PRO A 422 -19.33 -14.88 -9.31
C PRO A 422 -20.44 -13.83 -9.39
N THR A 423 -21.69 -14.25 -9.52
CA THR A 423 -22.86 -13.34 -9.48
C THR A 423 -22.90 -12.59 -8.15
N LEU A 424 -23.75 -11.56 -8.05
CA LEU A 424 -23.91 -10.83 -6.80
C LEU A 424 -24.33 -11.76 -5.65
N MET A 425 -25.33 -12.59 -5.89
CA MET A 425 -25.85 -13.50 -4.86
C MET A 425 -24.88 -14.63 -4.50
N GLU A 426 -24.07 -15.11 -5.45
CA GLU A 426 -22.97 -16.04 -5.16
C GLU A 426 -21.92 -15.40 -4.25
N HIS A 427 -21.52 -14.16 -4.54
CA HIS A 427 -20.57 -13.43 -3.70
C HIS A 427 -21.13 -13.16 -2.29
N ILE A 428 -22.40 -12.76 -2.17
CA ILE A 428 -23.07 -12.58 -0.88
C ILE A 428 -23.08 -13.89 -0.09
N SER A 429 -23.49 -14.98 -0.71
CA SER A 429 -23.58 -16.30 -0.07
C SER A 429 -22.22 -16.77 0.43
N LEU A 430 -21.17 -16.64 -0.39
CA LEU A 430 -19.80 -17.00 -0.01
C LEU A 430 -19.30 -16.17 1.17
N SER A 431 -19.55 -14.86 1.16
CA SER A 431 -19.13 -13.96 2.23
C SER A 431 -19.86 -14.22 3.56
N ILE A 432 -21.14 -14.61 3.50
CA ILE A 432 -21.90 -15.08 4.67
C ILE A 432 -21.32 -16.38 5.21
N LEU A 433 -21.04 -17.36 4.34
CA LEU A 433 -20.43 -18.64 4.73
C LEU A 433 -19.08 -18.41 5.43
N GLU A 434 -18.20 -17.60 4.84
CA GLU A 434 -16.89 -17.24 5.41
C GLU A 434 -17.00 -16.55 6.77
N SER A 435 -18.08 -15.81 6.99
CA SER A 435 -18.31 -15.10 8.24
C SER A 435 -18.93 -15.97 9.33
N GLY A 436 -19.24 -17.24 9.09
CA GLY A 436 -19.87 -18.14 10.06
C GLY A 436 -21.31 -18.52 9.74
N GLY A 437 -21.75 -18.27 8.50
CA GLY A 437 -23.04 -18.72 7.96
C GLY A 437 -24.27 -17.97 8.48
N ALA A 438 -25.45 -18.49 8.16
CA ALA A 438 -26.74 -17.89 8.50
C ALA A 438 -26.95 -17.69 10.03
N GLU A 439 -26.30 -18.49 10.86
CA GLU A 439 -26.33 -18.34 12.33
C GLU A 439 -25.74 -17.01 12.81
N ARG A 440 -24.70 -16.49 12.14
CA ARG A 440 -24.17 -15.16 12.49
C ARG A 440 -25.11 -14.05 12.05
N VAL A 441 -25.75 -14.19 10.89
CA VAL A 441 -26.73 -13.21 10.38
C VAL A 441 -27.91 -13.08 11.36
N ARG A 442 -28.40 -14.20 11.93
CA ARG A 442 -29.46 -14.21 12.97
C ARG A 442 -29.14 -13.42 14.24
N ARG A 443 -27.87 -13.09 14.49
CA ARG A 443 -27.43 -12.39 15.71
C ARG A 443 -27.30 -10.87 15.54
N ILE A 444 -27.44 -10.34 14.32
CA ILE A 444 -27.24 -8.91 14.03
C ILE A 444 -28.57 -8.18 14.09
N GLU A 445 -28.74 -7.13 14.89
CA GLU A 445 -30.07 -6.50 15.01
C GLU A 445 -30.64 -5.96 13.67
N PRO A 446 -31.97 -6.08 13.44
CA PRO A 446 -32.60 -5.52 12.25
C PRO A 446 -32.57 -3.99 12.27
N GLY A 447 -32.09 -3.39 11.17
CA GLY A 447 -32.14 -1.96 10.91
C GLY A 447 -33.37 -1.57 10.08
N ILE A 448 -33.42 -0.30 9.66
CA ILE A 448 -34.52 0.28 8.86
C ILE A 448 -34.74 -0.45 7.51
N ASP A 449 -33.74 -1.18 7.04
CA ASP A 449 -33.74 -1.90 5.77
C ASP A 449 -33.88 -3.43 5.95
N GLY A 450 -34.17 -3.93 7.17
CA GLY A 450 -34.14 -5.36 7.51
C GLY A 450 -32.88 -5.76 8.27
N TRP A 451 -32.52 -7.05 8.30
CA TRP A 451 -31.28 -7.50 8.94
C TRP A 451 -30.08 -6.98 8.14
N VAL A 452 -29.36 -5.99 8.68
CA VAL A 452 -28.26 -5.33 7.98
C VAL A 452 -27.00 -6.13 8.20
N TRP A 453 -26.55 -6.85 7.18
CA TRP A 453 -25.25 -7.51 7.19
C TRP A 453 -24.23 -6.58 6.53
N VAL A 454 -23.32 -6.01 7.33
CA VAL A 454 -22.24 -5.09 6.88
C VAL A 454 -20.96 -5.86 6.63
#